data_AF-A0ABD0Z880-F1
#
_entry.id   AF-A0ABD0Z880-F1
#
_cell.length_a   1.000
_cell.length_b   1.000
_cell.length_c   1.000
_cell.angle_alpha   90.00
_cell.angle_beta   90.00
_cell.angle_gamma   90.00
#
_symmetry.space_group_name_H-M   'P 1'
#
loop_
_entity.id
_entity.type
_entity.pdbx_description
1 polymer ?
#
loop_
_entity_poly.entity_id
_entity_poly.type
_entity_poly.pdbx_seq_one_letter_code
_entity_poly.pdbx_strand_id
1 'polypeptide(L)'
;SCIIAIVVPDVDVVKGWAIENYIEGTFSVLCAHPEVKKLILDDMITWGKEAGLKSFEQVKDIYLHPDPFSVQNGLLTPTMKSKRPQLKAYFKPQLEDMYSKLT
;
A
#
# COMPACT_ATOMS: atom_id res chain seq x y z
N SER A 1 -8.22 -11.04 -14.19
CA SER A 1 -7.92 -9.62 -13.93
C SER A 1 -7.85 -9.45 -12.42
N CYS A 2 -6.72 -9.01 -11.89
CA CYS A 2 -6.49 -8.85 -10.45
C CYS A 2 -6.14 -7.38 -10.17
N ILE A 3 -6.67 -6.84 -9.07
CA ILE A 3 -6.38 -5.47 -8.63
C ILE A 3 -5.27 -5.53 -7.59
N ILE A 4 -4.27 -4.67 -7.73
CA ILE A 4 -3.19 -4.48 -6.76
C ILE A 4 -3.12 -3.00 -6.38
N ALA A 5 -2.53 -2.67 -5.23
CA ALA A 5 -2.41 -1.29 -4.78
C ALA A 5 -1.03 -0.94 -4.21
N ILE A 6 -0.65 0.31 -4.37
CA ILE A 6 0.44 0.93 -3.63
C ILE A 6 -0.19 1.75 -2.52
N VAL A 7 0.23 1.54 -1.27
CA VAL A 7 -0.34 2.18 -0.09
C VAL A 7 0.79 2.92 0.63
N VAL A 8 0.55 4.18 0.99
CA VAL A 8 1.40 4.90 1.94
C VAL A 8 0.65 4.92 3.26
N PRO A 9 1.06 4.11 4.26
CA PRO A 9 0.34 4.07 5.53
C PRO A 9 0.66 5.27 6.40
N ASP A 10 -0.21 5.54 7.38
CA ASP A 10 0.06 6.54 8.42
C ASP A 10 1.14 6.04 9.37
N VAL A 11 2.15 6.89 9.61
CA VAL A 11 3.34 6.53 10.39
C VAL A 11 3.00 6.25 11.84
N ASP A 12 2.13 7.07 12.43
CA ASP A 12 1.83 7.00 13.86
C ASP A 12 0.94 5.79 14.14
N VAL A 13 -0.03 5.51 13.26
CA VAL A 13 -0.89 4.32 13.34
C VAL A 13 -0.08 3.03 13.26
N VAL A 14 0.79 2.90 12.25
CA VAL A 14 1.59 1.67 12.06
C VAL A 14 2.58 1.48 13.20
N LYS A 15 3.23 2.55 13.68
CA LYS A 15 4.14 2.46 14.82
C LYS A 15 3.43 2.08 16.11
N GLY A 16 2.27 2.66 16.38
CA GLY A 16 1.45 2.31 17.55
C GLY A 16 1.11 0.82 17.55
N TRP A 17 0.61 0.32 16.41
CA TRP A 17 0.30 -1.10 16.26
C TRP A 17 1.53 -2.00 16.40
N ALA A 18 2.67 -1.60 15.83
CA ALA A 18 3.91 -2.38 15.91
C ALA A 18 4.42 -2.51 17.36
N ILE A 19 4.31 -1.46 18.18
CA ILE A 19 4.67 -1.49 19.60
C ILE A 19 3.80 -2.49 20.37
N GLU A 20 2.49 -2.49 20.12
CA GLU A 20 1.54 -3.42 20.77
C GLU A 20 1.80 -4.89 20.40
N ASN A 21 2.35 -5.13 19.21
CA ASN A 21 2.64 -6.46 18.69
C ASN A 21 4.13 -6.86 18.84
N TYR A 22 4.92 -6.08 19.58
CA TYR A 22 6.35 -6.33 19.84
C TYR A 22 7.20 -6.43 18.55
N ILE A 23 6.84 -5.67 17.52
CA ILE A 23 7.58 -5.58 16.26
C ILE A 23 8.45 -4.32 16.30
N GLU A 24 9.77 -4.52 16.36
CA GLU A 24 10.72 -3.42 16.34
C GLU A 24 11.19 -3.11 14.91
N GLY A 25 11.41 -1.83 14.63
CA GLY A 25 11.98 -1.42 13.35
C GLY A 25 11.77 0.05 13.03
N THR A 26 12.50 0.52 12.01
CA THR A 26 12.19 1.81 11.38
C THR A 26 10.89 1.70 10.60
N PHE A 27 10.26 2.83 10.28
CA PHE A 27 9.01 2.81 9.51
C PHE A 27 9.15 2.09 8.15
N SER A 28 10.32 2.21 7.51
CA SER A 28 10.63 1.46 6.30
C SER A 28 10.68 -0.05 6.52
N VAL A 29 11.19 -0.51 7.67
CA VAL A 29 11.20 -1.94 8.05
C VAL A 29 9.78 -2.42 8.32
N LEU A 30 8.97 -1.61 9.02
CA LEU A 30 7.56 -1.93 9.29
C LEU A 30 6.76 -2.05 7.99
N CYS A 31 6.98 -1.17 7.00
CA CYS A 31 6.35 -1.29 5.68
C CYS A 31 6.74 -2.57 4.93
N ALA A 32 7.93 -3.11 5.17
CA ALA A 32 8.36 -4.37 4.59
C ALA A 32 7.88 -5.60 5.40
N HIS A 33 7.31 -5.41 6.60
CA HIS A 33 6.93 -6.50 7.49
C HIS A 33 5.64 -7.19 7.00
N PRO A 34 5.63 -8.53 6.82
CA PRO A 34 4.47 -9.25 6.31
C PRO A 34 3.20 -9.07 7.15
N GLU A 35 3.33 -8.95 8.47
CA GLU A 35 2.17 -8.78 9.35
C GLU A 35 1.54 -7.40 9.22
N VAL A 36 2.33 -6.35 9.03
CA VAL A 36 1.83 -4.98 8.78
C VAL A 36 1.13 -4.92 7.42
N LYS A 37 1.73 -5.55 6.41
CA LYS A 37 1.10 -5.71 5.09
C LYS A 37 -0.24 -6.45 5.20
N LYS A 38 -0.29 -7.55 5.96
CA LYS A 38 -1.51 -8.33 6.16
C LYS A 38 -2.58 -7.52 6.89
N LEU A 39 -2.23 -6.84 7.97
CA LEU A 39 -3.13 -5.98 8.73
C LEU A 39 -3.87 -4.98 7.82
N ILE A 40 -3.10 -4.22 7.03
CA ILE A 40 -3.66 -3.19 6.15
C ILE A 40 -4.50 -3.82 5.03
N LEU A 41 -4.05 -4.94 4.46
CA LEU A 41 -4.82 -5.64 3.42
C LEU A 41 -6.15 -6.16 3.96
N ASP A 42 -6.16 -6.78 5.14
CA ASP A 42 -7.37 -7.30 5.78
C ASP A 42 -8.36 -6.18 6.12
N ASP A 43 -7.86 -5.03 6.59
CA ASP A 43 -8.67 -3.84 6.84
C ASP A 43 -9.30 -3.32 5.53
N MET A 44 -8.49 -3.12 4.48
CA MET A 44 -9.00 -2.70 3.16
C MET A 44 -10.08 -3.64 2.60
N ILE A 45 -9.90 -4.95 2.75
CA ILE A 45 -10.88 -5.95 2.30
C ILE A 45 -12.18 -5.84 3.12
N THR A 46 -12.07 -5.64 4.43
CA THR A 46 -13.21 -5.47 5.33
C THR A 46 -14.04 -4.26 4.94
N TRP A 47 -13.41 -3.08 4.84
CA TRP A 47 -14.05 -1.85 4.38
C TRP A 47 -14.67 -2.00 2.99
N GLY A 48 -13.97 -2.65 2.06
CA GLY A 48 -14.50 -2.88 0.73
C GLY A 48 -15.76 -3.76 0.74
N LYS A 49 -15.81 -4.80 1.59
CA LYS A 49 -16.97 -5.68 1.71
C LYS A 49 -18.16 -4.93 2.32
N GLU A 50 -17.91 -4.13 3.36
CA GLU A 50 -18.93 -3.29 4.00
C GLU A 50 -19.49 -2.24 3.02
N ALA A 51 -18.64 -1.69 2.16
CA ALA A 51 -19.04 -0.78 1.09
C ALA A 51 -19.73 -1.48 -0.11
N GLY A 52 -19.87 -2.80 -0.09
CA GLY A 52 -20.52 -3.59 -1.14
C GLY A 52 -19.66 -3.86 -2.38
N LEU A 53 -18.34 -3.68 -2.31
CA LEU A 53 -17.43 -3.99 -3.43
C LEU A 53 -17.40 -5.49 -3.73
N LYS A 54 -17.52 -5.82 -5.02
CA LYS A 54 -17.47 -7.20 -5.49
C LYS A 54 -16.05 -7.75 -5.41
N SER A 55 -15.92 -9.07 -5.41
CA SER A 55 -14.63 -9.76 -5.28
C SER A 55 -13.58 -9.37 -6.33
N PHE A 56 -14.00 -8.92 -7.52
CA PHE A 56 -13.13 -8.45 -8.59
C PHE A 56 -12.76 -6.97 -8.48
N GLU A 57 -13.46 -6.19 -7.64
CA GLU A 57 -13.17 -4.79 -7.30
C GLU A 57 -12.25 -4.68 -6.08
N GLN A 58 -12.08 -5.79 -5.35
CA GLN A 58 -11.23 -5.89 -4.18
C GLN A 58 -9.76 -6.09 -4.56
N VAL A 59 -8.89 -5.37 -3.86
CA VAL A 59 -7.43 -5.51 -3.98
C VAL A 59 -7.00 -6.92 -3.54
N LYS A 60 -6.08 -7.53 -4.30
CA LYS A 60 -5.55 -8.88 -4.07
C LYS A 60 -4.15 -8.87 -3.46
N ASP A 61 -3.38 -7.82 -3.73
CA ASP A 61 -2.07 -7.62 -3.12
C ASP A 61 -1.74 -6.14 -3.00
N ILE A 62 -0.93 -5.80 -1.99
CA ILE A 62 -0.50 -4.43 -1.72
C ILE A 62 1.01 -4.33 -1.56
N TYR A 63 1.55 -3.17 -1.90
CA TYR A 63 2.90 -2.76 -1.52
C TYR A 63 2.82 -1.53 -0.63
N LEU A 64 3.41 -1.62 0.56
CA LEU A 64 3.50 -0.50 1.49
C LEU A 64 4.74 0.33 1.19
N HIS A 65 4.55 1.61 0.93
CA HIS A 65 5.61 2.55 0.64
C HIS A 65 5.76 3.55 1.79
N PRO A 66 6.97 3.70 2.38
CA PRO A 66 7.17 4.57 3.53
C PRO A 66 7.17 6.07 3.19
N ASP A 67 7.38 6.44 1.93
CA ASP A 67 7.49 7.85 1.56
C ASP A 67 6.16 8.40 0.98
N PRO A 68 5.63 9.51 1.51
CA PRO A 68 4.45 10.14 0.94
C PRO A 68 4.65 10.59 -0.51
N PHE A 69 3.61 10.43 -1.33
CA PHE A 69 3.59 11.04 -2.65
C PHE A 69 3.57 12.56 -2.50
N SER A 70 4.40 13.25 -3.28
CA SER A 70 4.52 14.70 -3.18
C SER A 70 4.69 15.32 -4.56
N VAL A 71 4.57 16.64 -4.62
CA VAL A 71 4.89 17.39 -5.85
C VAL A 71 6.40 17.35 -6.08
N GLN A 72 7.18 17.38 -4.99
CA GLN A 72 8.64 17.41 -4.95
C GLN A 72 9.25 16.13 -5.49
N ASN A 73 8.71 14.95 -5.14
CA ASN A 73 9.14 13.67 -5.71
C ASN A 73 8.49 13.37 -7.07
N GLY A 74 7.73 14.32 -7.63
CA GLY A 74 7.15 14.23 -8.97
C GLY A 74 5.99 13.23 -9.10
N LEU A 75 5.51 12.65 -8.00
CA LEU A 75 4.43 11.66 -8.00
C LEU A 75 3.04 12.29 -7.93
N LEU A 76 2.94 13.55 -7.49
CA LEU A 76 1.71 14.36 -7.52
C LEU A 76 1.79 15.51 -8.53
N THR A 77 0.62 15.92 -9.01
CA THR A 77 0.41 17.20 -9.69
C THR A 77 0.41 18.35 -8.68
N PRO A 78 0.61 19.61 -9.10
CA PRO A 78 0.52 20.77 -8.20
C PRO A 78 -0.82 20.86 -7.44
N THR A 79 -1.88 20.25 -7.96
CA THR A 79 -3.20 20.16 -7.32
C THR A 79 -3.39 18.88 -6.48
N MET A 80 -2.28 18.23 -6.07
CA MET A 80 -2.25 17.03 -5.21
C MET A 80 -2.93 15.78 -5.79
N LYS A 81 -3.20 15.76 -7.10
CA LYS A 81 -3.68 14.55 -7.80
C LYS A 81 -2.52 13.64 -8.19
N SER A 82 -2.72 12.33 -8.05
CA SER A 82 -1.75 11.29 -8.44
C SER A 82 -1.41 11.31 -9.92
N LYS A 83 -0.12 11.34 -10.23
CA LYS A 83 0.41 11.23 -11.60
C LYS A 83 0.57 9.76 -12.00
N ARG A 84 -0.51 9.17 -12.54
CA ARG A 84 -0.58 7.72 -12.82
C ARG A 84 0.59 7.17 -13.67
N PRO A 85 1.02 7.82 -14.78
CA PRO A 85 2.16 7.31 -15.56
C PRO A 85 3.47 7.27 -14.77
N GLN A 86 3.73 8.31 -13.97
CA GLN A 86 4.91 8.45 -13.14
C GLN A 86 4.92 7.43 -11.99
N LEU A 87 3.78 7.27 -11.30
CA LEU A 87 3.61 6.23 -10.28
C LEU A 87 3.83 4.83 -10.87
N LYS A 88 3.28 4.54 -12.05
CA LYS A 88 3.46 3.25 -12.71
C LYS A 88 4.93 3.00 -13.09
N ALA A 89 5.64 4.02 -13.56
CA ALA A 89 7.06 3.90 -13.89
C ALA A 89 7.93 3.72 -12.63
N TYR A 90 7.65 4.49 -11.58
CA TYR A 90 8.38 4.45 -10.31
C TYR A 90 8.22 3.11 -9.57
N PHE A 91 6.98 2.61 -9.48
CA PHE A 91 6.66 1.35 -8.80
C PHE A 91 6.71 0.13 -9.74
N LYS A 92 7.25 0.26 -10.94
CA LYS A 92 7.25 -0.84 -11.93
C LYS A 92 7.76 -2.17 -11.35
N PRO A 93 8.90 -2.22 -10.64
CA PRO A 93 9.41 -3.48 -10.08
C PRO A 93 8.43 -4.12 -9.08
N GLN A 94 7.82 -3.32 -8.21
CA GLN A 94 6.88 -3.77 -7.19
C GLN A 94 5.56 -4.26 -7.81
N LEU A 95 5.08 -3.55 -8.84
CA LEU A 95 3.89 -3.96 -9.59
C LEU A 95 4.11 -5.30 -10.29
N GLU A 96 5.27 -5.49 -10.92
CA GLU A 96 5.65 -6.76 -11.58
C GLU A 96 5.77 -7.91 -10.58
N ASP A 97 6.44 -7.68 -9.44
CA ASP A 97 6.55 -8.65 -8.35
C ASP A 97 5.18 -9.09 -7.81
N MET A 98 4.28 -8.15 -7.52
CA MET A 98 2.92 -8.48 -7.07
C MET A 98 2.13 -9.28 -8.12
N TYR A 99 2.18 -8.88 -9.39
CA TYR A 99 1.48 -9.63 -10.45
C TYR A 99 2.04 -11.04 -10.64
N SER A 100 3.35 -11.23 -10.48
CA SER A 100 3.99 -12.56 -10.59
C SER A 100 3.53 -13.54 -9.51
N LYS A 101 3.13 -13.03 -8.34
CA LYS A 101 2.62 -13.83 -7.19
C LYS A 101 1.13 -14.16 -7.30
N LEU A 102 0.41 -13.44 -8.14
CA LEU A 102 -1.04 -13.57 -8.34
C LEU A 102 -1.41 -14.34 -9.62
N THR A 103 -0.40 -14.76 -10.39
CA THR A 103 -0.52 -15.58 -11.60
C THR A 103 -0.20 -17.02 -11.25
#